data_AF-A0A2W6CC72-F1
#
_entry.id   AF-A0A2W6CC72-F1
#
_cell.length_a   1.000
_cell.length_b   1.000
_cell.length_c   1.000
_cell.angle_alpha   90.00
_cell.angle_beta   90.00
_cell.angle_gamma   90.00
#
_symmetry.space_group_name_H-M   'P 1'
#
loop_
_entity.id
_entity.type
_entity.pdbx_description
1 polymer ?
#
loop_
_entity_poly.entity_id
_entity_poly.type
_entity_poly.pdbx_seq_one_letter_code
_entity_poly.pdbx_strand_id
1 'polypeptide(L)' 'MSADEILSADQRKPENIAAWRYGWLLAAALIAVMLFGNHEGQVENVWLIGIVGAILAGLTADRYLRKRGIK' A
#
# COMPACT_ATOMS: atom_id res chain seq x y z
N MET A 1 -9.34 -21.88 -0.89
CA MET A 1 -8.06 -22.16 -1.56
C MET A 1 -7.73 -21.01 -2.49
N SER A 2 -6.58 -20.36 -2.30
CA SER A 2 -6.13 -19.31 -3.24
C SER A 2 -5.57 -19.96 -4.52
N ALA A 3 -5.52 -19.25 -5.63
CA ALA A 3 -4.96 -19.78 -6.89
C ALA A 3 -3.50 -20.29 -6.71
N ASP A 4 -2.75 -19.66 -5.80
CA ASP A 4 -1.40 -20.08 -5.40
C ASP A 4 -1.36 -21.43 -4.66
N GLU A 5 -2.49 -21.91 -4.15
CA GLU A 5 -2.58 -23.20 -3.45
C GLU A 5 -2.82 -24.35 -4.44
N ILE A 6 -3.37 -24.05 -5.63
CA ILE A 6 -3.77 -25.02 -6.66
C ILE A 6 -2.70 -25.11 -7.77
N LEU A 7 -2.03 -24.00 -8.07
CA LEU A 7 -1.07 -23.92 -9.17
C LEU A 7 0.32 -24.43 -8.76
N SER A 8 0.92 -25.25 -9.63
CA SER A 8 2.34 -25.61 -9.55
C SER A 8 3.21 -24.36 -9.73
N ALA A 9 4.45 -24.38 -9.22
CA ALA A 9 5.31 -23.19 -9.13
C ALA A 9 5.53 -22.51 -10.50
N ASP A 10 5.51 -23.27 -11.58
CA ASP A 10 5.67 -22.83 -12.97
C ASP A 10 4.41 -22.16 -13.56
N GLN A 11 3.21 -22.50 -13.03
CA GLN A 11 1.93 -21.94 -13.50
C GLN A 11 1.57 -20.62 -12.80
N ARG A 12 2.31 -20.24 -11.76
CA ARG A 12 2.08 -19.00 -11.02
C ARG A 12 2.56 -17.80 -11.82
N LYS A 13 1.71 -16.79 -11.92
CA LYS A 13 2.13 -15.49 -12.47
C LYS A 13 3.18 -14.88 -11.53
N PRO A 14 4.33 -14.43 -12.03
CA PRO A 14 5.31 -13.76 -11.19
C PRO A 14 4.71 -12.47 -10.61
N GLU A 15 4.68 -12.35 -9.29
CA GLU A 15 4.28 -11.12 -8.62
C GLU A 15 5.41 -10.09 -8.68
N ASN A 16 5.12 -8.91 -9.22
CA ASN A 16 6.03 -7.77 -9.13
C ASN A 16 5.75 -6.97 -7.84
N ILE A 17 6.20 -7.53 -6.71
CA ILE A 17 6.01 -6.94 -5.37
C ILE A 17 6.58 -5.52 -5.30
N ALA A 18 7.68 -5.26 -6.02
CA ALA A 18 8.29 -3.93 -6.09
C ALA A 18 7.34 -2.91 -6.75
N ALA A 19 6.78 -3.26 -7.92
CA ALA A 19 5.82 -2.38 -8.61
C ALA A 19 4.58 -2.10 -7.76
N TRP A 20 4.05 -3.11 -7.06
CA TRP A 20 2.92 -2.92 -6.15
C TRP A 20 3.25 -1.94 -5.01
N ARG A 21 4.42 -2.07 -4.37
CA ARG A 21 4.86 -1.15 -3.31
C ARG A 21 5.05 0.28 -3.82
N TYR A 22 5.67 0.45 -4.99
CA TYR A 22 5.83 1.78 -5.58
C TYR A 22 4.49 2.41 -5.95
N GLY A 23 3.51 1.63 -6.43
CA GLY A 23 2.15 2.12 -6.68
C GLY A 23 1.49 2.69 -5.43
N TRP A 24 1.57 1.99 -4.30
CA TRP A 24 1.04 2.48 -3.02
C TRP A 24 1.79 3.69 -2.47
N LEU A 25 3.12 3.72 -2.59
CA LEU A 25 3.91 4.90 -2.19
C LEU A 25 3.57 6.12 -3.03
N LEU A 26 3.38 5.94 -4.34
CA LEU A 26 2.94 7.02 -5.24
C LEU A 26 1.53 7.50 -4.86
N ALA A 27 0.59 6.59 -4.60
CA ALA A 27 -0.75 6.96 -4.15
C ALA A 27 -0.71 7.76 -2.84
N ALA A 28 0.07 7.31 -1.84
CA ALA A 28 0.25 8.04 -0.60
C ALA A 28 0.84 9.44 -0.82
N ALA A 29 1.83 9.57 -1.72
CA ALA A 29 2.41 10.86 -2.07
C ALA A 29 1.39 11.80 -2.73
N LEU A 30 0.59 11.30 -3.67
CA LEU A 30 -0.46 12.10 -4.33
C LEU A 30 -1.51 12.59 -3.33
N ILE A 31 -1.95 11.72 -2.41
CA ILE A 31 -2.89 12.10 -1.35
C ILE A 31 -2.26 13.13 -0.41
N ALA A 32 -0.98 12.99 -0.05
CA ALA A 32 -0.27 13.96 0.79
C ALA A 32 -0.13 15.33 0.12
N VAL A 33 0.03 15.38 -1.22
CA VAL A 33 0.06 16.65 -1.96
C VAL A 33 -1.27 17.39 -1.84
N MET A 34 -2.39 16.68 -1.70
CA MET A 34 -3.72 17.28 -1.49
C MET A 34 -3.87 17.97 -0.13
N LEU A 35 -2.87 17.93 0.75
CA LEU A 35 -2.84 18.78 1.96
C LEU A 35 -2.47 20.23 1.64
N PHE A 36 -1.89 20.48 0.46
CA PHE A 36 -1.47 21.79 0.01
C PHE A 36 -2.43 22.31 -1.06
N GLY A 37 -3.23 23.31 -0.73
CA GLY A 37 -4.24 23.82 -1.63
C GLY A 37 -5.34 24.61 -0.93
N ASN A 38 -6.42 24.87 -1.68
CA ASN A 38 -7.53 25.69 -1.22
C ASN A 38 -8.54 24.84 -0.44
N HIS A 39 -8.20 24.46 0.79
CA HIS A 39 -9.08 23.74 1.71
C HIS A 39 -9.54 24.71 2.81
N GLU A 40 -10.85 24.87 2.99
CA GLU A 40 -11.42 25.61 4.11
C GLU A 40 -11.85 24.61 5.20
N GLY A 41 -11.03 24.52 6.26
CA GLY A 41 -11.28 23.65 7.42
C GLY A 41 -10.23 22.55 7.60
N GLN A 42 -10.34 21.81 8.71
CA GLN A 42 -9.34 20.79 9.08
C GLN A 42 -9.84 19.35 8.98
N VAL A 43 -11.13 19.12 8.76
CA VAL A 43 -11.71 17.77 8.69
C VAL A 43 -11.09 16.98 7.53
N GLU A 44 -10.95 17.61 6.36
CA GLU A 44 -10.30 17.00 5.19
C GLU A 44 -8.86 16.59 5.51
N ASN A 45 -8.09 17.45 6.19
CA ASN A 45 -6.70 17.17 6.55
C ASN A 45 -6.58 15.95 7.49
N VAL A 46 -7.50 15.80 8.45
CA VAL A 46 -7.54 14.63 9.35
C VAL A 46 -7.73 13.35 8.54
N TRP A 47 -8.64 13.37 7.56
CA TRP A 47 -8.88 12.21 6.69
C TRP A 47 -7.70 11.91 5.77
N LEU A 48 -7.14 12.93 5.11
CA LEU A 48 -5.97 12.76 4.23
C LEU A 48 -4.78 12.19 4.99
N ILE A 49 -4.46 12.73 6.18
CA ILE A 49 -3.39 12.23 7.04
C ILE A 49 -3.71 10.80 7.50
N GLY A 50 -4.95 10.52 7.90
CA GLY A 50 -5.38 9.19 8.32
C GLY A 50 -5.21 8.14 7.22
N ILE A 51 -5.59 8.46 5.98
CA ILE A 51 -5.45 7.57 4.82
C ILE A 51 -3.98 7.35 4.47
N VAL A 52 -3.18 8.42 4.41
CA VAL A 52 -1.72 8.29 4.19
C VAL A 52 -1.08 7.42 5.27
N GLY A 53 -1.43 7.67 6.54
CA GLY A 53 -0.96 6.88 7.68
C GLY A 53 -1.33 5.40 7.55
N ALA A 54 -2.58 5.09 7.16
CA ALA A 54 -3.04 3.72 6.97
C ALA A 54 -2.28 2.99 5.85
N ILE A 55 -2.02 3.66 4.71
CA ILE A 55 -1.25 3.09 3.60
C ILE A 55 0.18 2.78 4.06
N LEU A 56 0.85 3.73 4.71
CA LEU A 56 2.22 3.55 5.18
C LEU A 56 2.34 2.47 6.26
N ALA A 57 1.37 2.40 7.18
CA ALA A 57 1.28 1.33 8.16
C ALA A 57 1.12 -0.04 7.49
N GLY A 58 0.23 -0.15 6.50
CA GLY A 58 0.02 -1.38 5.71
C GLY A 58 1.29 -1.81 4.97
N LEU A 59 1.99 -0.90 4.31
CA LEU A 59 3.26 -1.18 3.63
C LEU A 59 4.37 -1.62 4.59
N THR A 60 4.42 -1.02 5.78
CA THR A 60 5.39 -1.37 6.82
C THR A 60 5.09 -2.74 7.40
N ALA A 61 3.81 -3.04 7.67
CA ALA A 61 3.36 -4.35 8.12
C ALA A 61 3.64 -5.44 7.07
N ASP A 62 3.30 -5.20 5.80
CA ASP A 62 3.62 -6.11 4.68
C ASP A 62 5.13 -6.40 4.63
N ARG A 63 5.97 -5.36 4.68
CA ARG A 63 7.43 -5.52 4.67
C ARG A 63 7.91 -6.35 5.85
N TYR A 64 7.34 -6.13 7.04
CA TYR A 64 7.70 -6.86 8.25
C TYR A 64 7.29 -8.34 8.20
N LEU A 65 6.07 -8.62 7.74
CA LEU A 65 5.54 -9.98 7.59
C LEU A 65 6.34 -10.78 6.56
N ARG A 66 6.60 -10.20 5.38
CA ARG A 66 7.38 -10.87 4.32
C ARG A 66 8.82 -11.14 4.74
N LYS A 67 9.44 -10.27 5.55
CA LYS A 67 10.78 -10.52 6.13
C LYS A 67 10.80 -11.73 7.06
N ARG A 68 9.67 -12.09 7.66
CA ARG A 68 9.51 -13.25 8.54
C ARG A 68 9.04 -14.50 7.80
N GLY A 69 8.97 -14.46 6.47
CA GLY A 69 8.48 -15.56 5.65
C GLY A 69 6.96 -15.72 5.66
N ILE A 70 6.24 -14.79 6.29
CA ILE A 70 4.77 -14.76 6.29
C ILE A 70 4.36 -14.03 5.00
N LYS A 71 3.78 -14.79 4.07
CA LYS A 71 3.23 -14.30 2.81
C LYS A 71 1.72 -14.18 2.91
#